data_AF-A0A1B6D316-F1
#
_entry.id   AF-A0A1B6D316-F1
#
_cell.length_a   1.000
_cell.length_b   1.000
_cell.length_c   1.000
_cell.angle_alpha   90.00
_cell.angle_beta   90.00
_cell.angle_gamma   90.00
#
_symmetry.space_group_name_H-M   'P 1'
#
loop_
_entity.id
_entity.type
_entity.pdbx_description
1 polymer ?
#
loop_
_entity_poly.entity_id
_entity_poly.type
_entity_poly.pdbx_seq_one_letter_code
_entity_poly.pdbx_strand_id
1 'polypeptide(L)'
;LHPSLVQSSQKLEYCVLRLKYAVTIMFAKHGPDVLNHQLELLRLSSAVIEIYAMTAVLGRASRACCTDILNADSEIYLAQKYCFDAHKRVKQLIIDIVSEQDVTADFSHFKIAEDIFKHKGYFLEHPMNRNI
;
A
#
# COMPACT_ATOMS: atom_id res chain seq x y z
N LEU A 1 5.88 -5.79 -23.24
CA LEU A 1 5.51 -4.40 -22.87
C LEU A 1 6.07 -3.47 -23.91
N HIS A 2 5.33 -2.44 -24.32
CA HIS A 2 5.79 -1.45 -25.31
C HIS A 2 7.08 -0.74 -24.83
N PRO A 3 8.08 -0.47 -25.69
CA PRO A 3 9.36 0.12 -25.30
C PRO A 3 9.25 1.44 -24.50
N SER A 4 8.23 2.26 -24.75
CA SER A 4 8.00 3.51 -24.00
C SER A 4 7.64 3.31 -22.51
N LEU A 5 7.28 2.09 -22.11
CA LEU A 5 6.86 1.76 -20.74
C LEU A 5 7.93 1.02 -19.94
N VAL A 6 9.16 0.85 -20.47
CA VAL A 6 10.25 0.10 -19.82
C VAL A 6 10.60 0.64 -18.43
N GLN A 7 10.65 1.96 -18.26
CA GLN A 7 10.94 2.54 -16.93
C GLN A 7 9.85 2.22 -15.90
N SER A 8 8.59 2.22 -16.33
CA SER A 8 7.46 1.87 -15.45
C SER A 8 7.40 0.38 -15.15
N SER A 9 7.80 -0.47 -16.10
CA SER A 9 7.89 -1.92 -15.86
C SER A 9 8.98 -2.26 -14.84
N GLN A 10 10.13 -1.57 -14.87
CA GLN A 10 11.17 -1.73 -13.85
C GLN A 10 10.68 -1.35 -12.44
N LYS A 11 9.82 -0.32 -12.33
CA LYS A 11 9.20 0.05 -11.05
C LYS A 11 8.24 -1.03 -10.56
N LEU A 12 7.45 -1.60 -11.46
CA LEU A 12 6.56 -2.73 -11.14
C LEU A 12 7.37 -3.94 -10.68
N GLU A 13 8.43 -4.31 -11.40
CA GLU A 13 9.32 -5.42 -11.05
C GLU A 13 9.91 -5.23 -9.64
N TYR A 14 10.43 -4.03 -9.35
CA TYR A 14 10.89 -3.69 -8.01
C TYR A 14 9.80 -3.91 -6.95
N CYS A 15 8.59 -3.41 -7.19
CA CYS A 15 7.47 -3.56 -6.25
C CYS A 15 7.10 -5.03 -6.01
N VAL A 16 7.09 -5.87 -7.06
CA VAL A 16 6.83 -7.31 -6.94
C VAL A 16 7.92 -8.02 -6.13
N LEU A 17 9.19 -7.68 -6.37
CA LEU A 17 10.31 -8.25 -5.60
C LEU A 17 10.25 -7.82 -4.13
N ARG A 18 9.91 -6.56 -3.87
CA ARG A 18 9.73 -6.03 -2.51
C ARG A 18 8.54 -6.66 -1.79
N LEU A 19 7.45 -6.94 -2.51
CA LEU A 19 6.31 -7.68 -1.96
C LEU A 19 6.74 -9.08 -1.51
N LYS A 20 7.45 -9.83 -2.36
CA LYS A 20 7.99 -11.16 -1.99
C LYS A 20 8.85 -11.09 -0.73
N TYR A 21 9.74 -10.10 -0.65
CA TYR A 21 10.57 -9.87 0.52
C TYR A 21 9.74 -9.61 1.78
N ALA A 22 8.74 -8.72 1.72
CA ALA A 22 7.87 -8.42 2.85
C ALA A 22 7.09 -9.64 3.33
N VAL A 23 6.51 -10.43 2.41
CA VAL A 23 5.81 -11.68 2.74
C VAL A 23 6.75 -12.66 3.45
N THR A 24 7.98 -12.80 2.96
CA THR A 24 8.98 -13.70 3.57
C THR A 24 9.31 -13.28 5.00
N ILE A 25 9.52 -11.98 5.24
CA ILE A 25 9.79 -11.45 6.58
C ILE A 25 8.60 -11.64 7.50
N MET A 26 7.40 -11.32 7.04
CA MET A 26 6.17 -11.44 7.82
C MET A 26 5.96 -12.89 8.30
N PHE A 27 6.14 -13.87 7.41
CA PHE A 27 6.07 -15.29 7.78
C PHE A 27 7.24 -15.73 8.67
N ALA A 28 8.45 -15.20 8.46
CA ALA A 28 9.60 -15.51 9.32
C ALA A 28 9.41 -14.98 10.75
N LYS A 29 8.77 -13.82 10.91
CA LYS A 29 8.52 -13.16 12.20
C LYS A 29 7.36 -13.80 12.97
N HIS A 30 6.23 -14.03 12.30
CA HIS A 30 4.98 -14.42 12.96
C HIS A 30 4.62 -15.90 12.79
N GLY A 31 5.20 -16.58 11.79
CA GLY A 31 4.86 -17.97 11.47
C GLY A 31 3.36 -18.16 11.24
N PRO A 32 2.71 -19.15 11.90
CA PRO A 32 1.27 -19.37 11.76
C PRO A 32 0.41 -18.27 12.40
N ASP A 33 0.98 -17.47 13.31
CA ASP A 33 0.27 -16.41 14.05
C ASP A 33 0.06 -15.13 13.23
N VAL A 34 0.51 -15.12 11.98
CA VAL A 34 0.32 -14.00 11.05
C VAL A 34 -1.15 -13.62 10.87
N LEU A 35 -2.06 -14.58 11.03
CA LEU A 35 -3.51 -14.35 10.94
C LEU A 35 -4.03 -13.43 12.05
N ASN A 36 -3.33 -13.30 13.19
CA ASN A 36 -3.72 -12.38 14.25
C ASN A 36 -3.18 -10.96 14.02
N HIS A 37 -2.21 -10.80 13.11
CA HIS A 37 -1.56 -9.52 12.79
C HIS A 37 -2.30 -8.77 11.67
N GLN A 38 -3.57 -8.43 11.94
CA GLN A 38 -4.50 -7.87 10.94
C GLN A 38 -4.07 -6.51 10.35
N LEU A 39 -3.38 -5.66 11.12
CA LEU A 39 -2.89 -4.36 10.61
C LEU A 39 -1.76 -4.54 9.59
N GLU A 40 -0.82 -5.45 9.86
CA GLU A 40 0.24 -5.79 8.90
C GLU A 40 -0.36 -6.44 7.63
N LEU A 41 -1.34 -7.33 7.78
CA LEU A 41 -2.07 -7.92 6.65
C LEU A 41 -2.82 -6.87 5.83
N LEU A 42 -3.40 -5.86 6.47
CA LEU A 42 -4.06 -4.75 5.77
C LEU A 42 -3.07 -3.95 4.92
N ARG A 43 -1.89 -3.61 5.47
CA ARG A 43 -0.82 -2.94 4.72
C ARG A 43 -0.34 -3.79 3.53
N LEU A 44 -0.15 -5.09 3.75
CA LEU A 44 0.24 -6.04 2.71
C LEU A 44 -0.80 -6.08 1.58
N SER A 45 -2.08 -6.20 1.92
CA SER A 45 -3.18 -6.23 0.95
C SER A 45 -3.23 -4.94 0.12
N SER A 46 -3.01 -3.79 0.76
CA SER A 46 -2.94 -2.50 0.08
C SER A 46 -1.80 -2.45 -0.93
N ALA A 47 -0.62 -2.99 -0.58
CA ALA A 47 0.51 -3.07 -1.50
C ALA A 47 0.23 -4.00 -2.69
N VAL A 48 -0.46 -5.13 -2.47
CA VAL A 48 -0.87 -6.07 -3.53
C VAL A 48 -1.84 -5.41 -4.51
N ILE A 49 -2.82 -4.66 -4.00
CA ILE A 49 -3.80 -3.93 -4.84
C ILE A 49 -3.09 -2.93 -5.76
N GLU A 50 -2.14 -2.16 -5.22
CA GLU A 50 -1.35 -1.21 -6.00
C GLU A 50 -0.52 -1.89 -7.09
N ILE A 51 0.13 -3.01 -6.78
CA ILE A 51 0.92 -3.80 -7.75
C ILE A 51 0.04 -4.36 -8.87
N TYR A 52 -1.15 -4.85 -8.51
CA TYR A 52 -2.12 -5.34 -9.49
C TYR A 52 -2.60 -4.21 -10.40
N ALA A 53 -2.93 -3.05 -9.82
CA ALA A 53 -3.34 -1.88 -10.59
C ALA A 53 -2.22 -1.39 -11.52
N MET A 54 -0.96 -1.36 -11.06
CA MET A 54 0.21 -1.06 -11.91
C MET A 54 0.31 -2.03 -13.10
N THR A 55 0.10 -3.33 -12.87
CA THR A 55 0.13 -4.35 -13.92
C THR A 55 -1.00 -4.14 -14.92
N ALA A 56 -2.21 -3.86 -14.45
CA ALA A 56 -3.38 -3.62 -15.28
C ALA A 56 -3.21 -2.38 -16.19
N VAL A 57 -2.77 -1.24 -15.64
CA VAL A 57 -2.58 -0.01 -16.44
C VAL A 57 -1.45 -0.17 -17.46
N LEU A 58 -0.38 -0.89 -17.11
CA LEU A 58 0.73 -1.16 -18.02
C LEU A 58 0.33 -2.10 -19.17
N GLY A 59 -0.42 -3.17 -18.86
CA GLY A 59 -0.96 -4.07 -19.87
C GLY A 59 -1.91 -3.35 -20.82
N ARG A 60 -2.79 -2.51 -20.27
CA ARG A 60 -3.75 -1.70 -21.02
C ARG A 60 -3.04 -0.71 -21.96
N ALA A 61 -2.15 0.14 -21.43
CA ALA A 61 -1.42 1.12 -22.22
C ALA A 61 -0.52 0.46 -23.29
N SER A 62 0.11 -0.67 -22.95
CA SER A 62 0.90 -1.43 -23.92
C SER A 62 0.04 -1.97 -25.08
N ARG A 63 -1.20 -2.39 -24.80
CA ARG A 63 -2.11 -2.86 -25.86
C ARG A 63 -2.59 -1.69 -26.72
N ALA A 64 -3.02 -0.59 -26.10
CA ALA A 64 -3.52 0.59 -26.80
C ALA A 64 -2.52 1.16 -27.80
N CYS A 65 -1.23 1.19 -27.42
CA CYS A 65 -0.15 1.62 -28.28
C CYS A 65 0.11 0.68 -29.46
N CYS A 66 -0.06 -0.64 -29.29
CA CYS A 66 0.09 -1.60 -30.40
C CYS A 66 -1.11 -1.62 -31.36
N THR A 67 -2.27 -1.12 -30.93
CA THR A 67 -3.51 -1.12 -31.73
C THR A 67 -3.84 0.24 -32.35
N ASP A 68 -2.94 1.23 -32.23
CA ASP A 68 -3.11 2.60 -32.75
C ASP A 68 -4.48 3.22 -32.42
N ILE A 69 -4.88 3.11 -31.15
CA ILE A 69 -6.12 3.74 -30.67
C ILE A 69 -5.90 5.25 -30.54
N LEU A 70 -6.95 6.02 -30.78
CA LEU A 70 -6.96 7.46 -30.52
C LEU A 70 -6.46 7.78 -29.10
N ASN A 71 -5.51 8.71 -28.99
CA ASN A 71 -4.89 9.17 -27.73
C ASN A 71 -4.04 8.13 -26.98
N ALA A 72 -3.48 7.12 -27.66
CA ALA A 72 -2.56 6.16 -27.05
C ALA A 72 -1.39 6.82 -26.28
N ASP A 73 -0.87 7.96 -26.75
CA ASP A 73 0.18 8.72 -26.06
C ASP A 73 -0.24 9.24 -24.68
N SER A 74 -1.49 9.70 -24.56
CA SER A 74 -2.03 10.16 -23.28
C SER A 74 -2.20 9.00 -22.30
N GLU A 75 -2.54 7.81 -22.80
CA GLU A 75 -2.66 6.59 -21.99
C GLU A 75 -1.29 6.10 -21.49
N ILE A 76 -0.25 6.20 -22.33
CA ILE A 76 1.14 5.96 -21.90
C ILE A 76 1.54 6.92 -20.78
N TYR A 77 1.28 8.21 -20.94
CA TYR A 77 1.62 9.22 -19.93
C TYR A 77 0.87 8.97 -18.60
N LEU A 78 -0.41 8.63 -18.67
CA LEU A 78 -1.21 8.25 -17.51
C LEU A 78 -0.64 7.02 -16.80
N ALA A 79 -0.32 5.96 -17.55
CA ALA A 79 0.26 4.74 -16.99
C ALA A 79 1.61 5.01 -16.32
N GLN A 80 2.46 5.84 -16.94
CA GLN A 80 3.74 6.24 -16.37
C GLN A 80 3.56 7.00 -15.05
N LYS A 81 2.66 8.00 -15.02
CA LYS A 81 2.39 8.79 -13.81
C LYS A 81 1.82 7.92 -12.69
N TYR A 82 0.84 7.07 -13.00
CA TYR A 82 0.24 6.16 -12.02
C TYR A 82 1.29 5.22 -11.42
N CYS A 83 2.11 4.58 -12.27
CA CYS A 83 3.17 3.67 -11.81
C CYS A 83 4.21 4.38 -10.93
N PHE A 84 4.51 5.65 -11.20
CA PHE A 84 5.43 6.43 -10.37
C PHE A 84 4.87 6.66 -8.95
N ASP A 85 3.60 7.04 -8.84
CA ASP A 85 2.96 7.28 -7.54
C ASP A 85 2.71 5.98 -6.78
N ALA A 86 2.20 4.95 -7.48
CA ALA A 86 1.98 3.62 -6.90
C ALA A 86 3.28 3.02 -6.38
N HIS A 87 4.39 3.17 -7.11
CA HIS A 87 5.70 2.73 -6.65
C HIS A 87 6.11 3.40 -5.32
N LYS A 88 5.85 4.70 -5.15
CA LYS A 88 6.11 5.40 -3.89
C LYS A 88 5.23 4.86 -2.76
N ARG A 89 3.93 4.66 -3.00
CA ARG A 89 3.00 4.10 -2.01
C ARG A 89 3.42 2.70 -1.57
N VAL A 90 3.68 1.80 -2.53
CA VAL A 90 4.15 0.43 -2.25
C VAL A 90 5.46 0.47 -1.47
N LYS A 91 6.41 1.34 -1.85
CA LYS A 91 7.68 1.44 -1.12
C LYS A 91 7.48 1.80 0.35
N GLN A 92 6.60 2.74 0.66
CA GLN A 92 6.28 3.10 2.04
C GLN A 92 5.60 1.93 2.76
N LEU A 93 4.53 1.36 2.20
CA LEU A 93 3.83 0.22 2.79
C LEU A 93 4.78 -0.95 3.12
N ILE A 94 5.75 -1.23 2.25
CA ILE A 94 6.74 -2.29 2.49
C ILE A 94 7.74 -1.90 3.59
N ILE A 95 8.12 -0.62 3.69
CA ILE A 95 8.96 -0.13 4.80
C ILE A 95 8.19 -0.30 6.10
N ASP A 96 6.93 0.10 6.14
CA ASP A 96 6.05 0.02 7.30
C ASP A 96 5.91 -1.43 7.80
N ILE A 97 5.74 -2.40 6.90
CA ILE A 97 5.65 -3.83 7.24
C ILE A 97 6.98 -4.37 7.80
N VAL A 98 8.11 -3.95 7.24
CA VAL A 98 9.42 -4.49 7.62
C VAL A 98 10.00 -3.80 8.86
N SER A 99 9.61 -2.54 9.09
CA SER A 99 10.12 -1.75 10.21
C SER A 99 9.43 -2.13 11.51
N GLU A 100 10.19 -2.23 12.60
CA GLU A 100 9.65 -2.46 13.94
C GLU A 100 9.07 -1.19 14.58
N GLN A 101 9.33 -0.02 13.98
CA GLN A 101 8.91 1.28 14.53
C GLN A 101 7.39 1.45 14.51
N ASP A 102 6.71 0.86 13.53
CA ASP A 102 5.24 0.93 13.39
C ASP A 102 4.49 0.08 14.40
N VAL A 103 5.15 -0.83 15.13
CA VAL A 103 4.53 -1.54 16.27
C VAL A 103 4.04 -0.53 17.31
N THR A 104 4.75 0.60 17.47
CA THR A 104 4.37 1.65 18.42
C THR A 104 3.14 2.42 17.93
N ALA A 105 3.06 2.71 16.62
CA ALA A 105 1.90 3.36 16.02
C ALA A 105 0.67 2.44 16.09
N ASP A 106 0.84 1.15 15.82
CA ASP A 106 -0.22 0.14 15.91
C ASP A 106 -0.73 0.00 17.35
N PHE A 107 0.16 0.04 18.34
CA PHE A 107 -0.25 0.03 19.75
C PHE A 107 -1.15 1.22 20.11
N SER A 108 -0.86 2.41 19.56
CA SER A 108 -1.69 3.59 19.79
C SER A 108 -3.12 3.40 19.25
N HIS A 109 -3.28 2.75 18.09
CA HIS A 109 -4.59 2.40 17.55
C HIS A 109 -5.38 1.48 18.48
N PHE A 110 -4.74 0.43 19.01
CA PHE A 110 -5.39 -0.48 19.95
C PHE A 110 -5.81 0.22 21.25
N LYS A 111 -4.93 1.06 21.81
CA LYS A 111 -5.23 1.83 23.02
C LYS A 111 -6.40 2.79 22.82
N ILE A 112 -6.39 3.56 21.73
CA ILE A 112 -7.49 4.49 21.41
C ILE A 112 -8.80 3.71 21.22
N ALA A 113 -8.76 2.58 20.52
CA ALA A 113 -9.95 1.75 20.31
C ALA A 113 -10.51 1.24 21.64
N GLU A 114 -9.65 0.75 22.54
CA GLU A 114 -10.05 0.30 23.88
C GLU A 114 -10.73 1.42 24.68
N ASP A 115 -10.17 2.64 24.65
CA ASP A 115 -10.74 3.79 25.32
C ASP A 115 -12.11 4.19 24.73
N ILE A 116 -12.27 4.16 23.40
CA ILE A 116 -13.56 4.40 22.73
C ILE A 116 -14.60 3.37 23.18
N PHE A 117 -14.23 2.08 23.26
CA PHE A 117 -15.13 1.02 23.71
C PHE A 117 -15.53 1.18 25.18
N LYS A 118 -14.59 1.53 26.06
CA LYS A 118 -14.85 1.79 27.49
C LYS A 118 -15.85 2.91 27.69
N HIS A 119 -15.70 4.01 26.95
CA HIS A 119 -16.58 5.18 27.05
C HIS A 119 -17.82 5.09 26.15
N LYS A 120 -17.97 4.01 25.38
CA LYS A 120 -19.08 3.77 24.43
C LYS A 120 -19.24 4.88 23.39
N GLY A 121 -18.15 5.53 23.00
CA GLY A 121 -18.17 6.64 22.06
C GLY A 121 -16.96 7.56 22.15
N TYR A 122 -17.08 8.71 21.51
CA TYR A 122 -16.09 9.77 21.60
C TYR A 122 -16.06 10.35 23.02
N PHE A 123 -14.88 10.37 23.63
CA PHE A 123 -14.70 10.68 25.06
C PHE A 123 -13.82 11.90 25.33
N LEU A 124 -13.19 12.47 24.30
CA LEU A 124 -12.33 13.64 24.46
C LEU A 124 -13.20 14.89 24.59
N GLU A 125 -13.23 15.47 25.79
CA GLU A 125 -14.02 16.66 26.03
C GLU A 125 -13.47 17.89 25.30
N HIS A 126 -14.35 18.85 25.07
CA HIS A 126 -13.95 20.13 24.51
C HIS A 126 -12.96 20.82 25.46
N PRO A 127 -11.84 21.41 24.98
CA PRO A 127 -10.79 21.99 25.82
C PRO A 127 -11.24 23.15 26.74
N MET A 128 -12.47 23.63 26.59
CA MET A 128 -13.07 24.70 27.40
C MET A 128 -14.05 24.18 28.47
N ASN A 129 -14.30 22.86 28.54
CA ASN A 129 -15.03 22.30 29.66
C ASN A 129 -14.16 22.36 30.92
N ARG A 130 -14.66 22.98 31.99
CA ARG A 130 -14.03 22.90 33.31
C ARG A 130 -14.58 21.67 34.02
N ASN A 131 -13.70 20.75 34.39
CA ASN A 131 -14.00 19.74 35.41
C ASN A 131 -14.13 20.46 36.75
N ILE A 132 -15.37 20.79 37.14
CA ILE A 132 -15.70 21.37 38.45
C ILE A 132 -16.21 20.26 39.37
#